data_AF-A0A0B4E230-F1
#
_entry.id   AF-A0A0B4E230-F1
#
_cell.length_a   1.000
_cell.length_b   1.000
_cell.length_c   1.000
_cell.angle_alpha   90.00
_cell.angle_beta   90.00
_cell.angle_gamma   90.00
#
_symmetry.space_group_name_H-M   'P 1'
#
loop_
_entity.id
_entity.type
_entity.pdbx_description
1 polymer ?
#
loop_
_entity_poly.entity_id
_entity_poly.type
_entity_poly.pdbx_seq_one_letter_code
_entity_poly.pdbx_strand_id
1 'polypeptide(L)' 'MFHVILFQPEIPPNTGNVIRLCANSGCHLHLIEPLGFDMDDKRLRRAGLDYHEYATLQRHADLASCLESLGHPR' A
#
# COMPACT_ATOMS: atom_id res chain seq x y z
N MET A 1 7.84 -13.68 -4.43
CA MET A 1 7.53 -12.53 -3.55
C MET A 1 6.02 -12.33 -3.61
N PHE A 2 5.34 -12.04 -2.50
CA PHE A 2 3.89 -11.81 -2.51
C PHE A 2 3.57 -10.32 -2.70
N HIS A 3 2.47 -10.07 -3.39
CA HIS A 3 1.94 -8.73 -3.67
C HIS A 3 0.55 -8.61 -3.06
N VAL A 4 0.33 -7.58 -2.26
CA VAL A 4 -0.96 -7.23 -1.68
C VAL A 4 -1.48 -6.00 -2.42
N ILE A 5 -2.67 -6.10 -3.00
CA ILE A 5 -3.32 -5.00 -3.71
C ILE A 5 -4.54 -4.56 -2.91
N LEU A 6 -4.56 -3.31 -2.47
CA LEU A 6 -5.74 -2.66 -1.92
C LEU A 6 -6.40 -1.81 -3.01
N PHE A 7 -7.55 -2.27 -3.50
CA PHE A 7 -8.33 -1.55 -4.50
C PHE A 7 -9.18 -0.48 -3.83
N GLN A 8 -8.90 0.80 -4.13
CA GLN A 8 -9.67 1.96 -3.64
C GLN A 8 -9.95 1.94 -2.13
N PRO A 9 -8.90 1.83 -1.27
CA PRO A 9 -9.12 1.69 0.17
C PRO A 9 -9.74 2.95 0.77
N GLU A 10 -10.75 2.76 1.61
CA GLU A 10 -11.53 3.86 2.19
C GLU A 10 -11.17 4.19 3.64
N ILE A 11 -10.72 3.18 4.40
CA ILE A 11 -10.56 3.27 5.86
C ILE A 11 -9.06 3.35 6.22
N PRO A 12 -8.53 4.53 6.63
CA PRO A 12 -7.11 4.70 6.89
C PRO A 12 -6.51 3.72 7.93
N PRO A 13 -7.19 3.41 9.06
CA PRO A 13 -6.69 2.40 10.00
C PRO A 13 -6.46 1.01 9.38
N ASN A 14 -7.30 0.59 8.42
CA ASN A 14 -7.15 -0.70 7.76
C ASN A 14 -5.89 -0.71 6.89
N THR A 15 -5.69 0.34 6.09
CA THR A 15 -4.48 0.51 5.28
C THR A 15 -3.24 0.51 6.16
N GLY A 16 -3.24 1.23 7.29
CA GLY A 16 -2.13 1.24 8.25
C GLY A 16 -1.78 -0.16 8.78
N ASN A 17 -2.80 -0.96 9.14
CA ASN A 17 -2.58 -2.34 9.59
C ASN A 17 -2.02 -3.25 8.49
N VAL A 18 -2.49 -3.09 7.24
CA VAL A 18 -1.96 -3.85 6.09
C VAL A 18 -0.53 -3.43 5.75
N ILE A 19 -0.18 -2.15 5.87
CA ILE A 19 1.21 -1.67 5.71
C ILE A 19 2.13 -2.41 6.69
N ARG A 20 1.75 -2.44 7.98
CA ARG A 20 2.54 -3.14 9.00
C ARG A 20 2.61 -4.65 8.78
N LEU A 21 1.52 -5.27 8.30
CA LEU A 21 1.54 -6.67 7.89
C LEU A 21 2.55 -6.90 6.76
N CYS A 22 2.55 -6.07 5.73
CA CYS A 22 3.45 -6.21 4.57
C CYS A 22 4.91 -6.02 4.97
N ALA A 23 5.20 -5.01 5.82
CA ALA A 23 6.53 -4.79 6.37
C ALA A 23 7.06 -5.99 7.15
N ASN A 24 6.24 -6.57 8.03
CA ASN A 24 6.61 -7.74 8.85
C ASN A 24 6.73 -9.05 8.05
N SER A 25 6.05 -9.15 6.91
CA SER A 25 6.00 -10.37 6.08
C SER A 25 6.89 -10.31 4.83
N GLY A 26 7.50 -9.15 4.55
CA GLY A 26 8.26 -8.92 3.31
C GLY A 26 7.39 -8.89 2.05
N CYS A 27 6.08 -8.61 2.17
CA CYS A 27 5.20 -8.42 1.02
C CYS A 27 5.35 -7.02 0.43
N HIS A 28 5.10 -6.90 -0.88
CA HIS A 28 4.90 -5.59 -1.51
C HIS A 28 3.45 -5.16 -1.39
N LEU A 29 3.22 -3.88 -1.13
CA LEU A 29 1.89 -3.31 -1.01
C LEU A 29 1.62 -2.32 -2.15
N HIS A 30 0.48 -2.49 -2.80
CA HIS A 30 0.01 -1.63 -3.89
C HIS A 30 -1.33 -1.03 -3.51
N LEU A 31 -1.46 0.29 -3.60
CA LEU A 31 -2.70 1.02 -3.36
C LEU A 31 -3.24 1.54 -4.70
N ILE A 32 -4.50 1.24 -5.01
CA ILE A 32 -5.16 1.72 -6.23
C ILE A 32 -6.02 2.93 -5.89
N GLU A 33 -5.84 4.02 -6.62
CA GLU A 33 -6.61 5.25 -6.48
C GLU A 33 -8.05 5.12 -7.05
N PRO A 34 -8.99 6.00 -6.63
CA PRO A 34 -8.85 6.99 -5.56
C PRO A 34 -8.80 6.37 -4.16
N LEU A 35 -8.02 6.96 -3.26
CA LEU A 35 -8.01 6.61 -1.85
C LEU A 35 -9.11 7.40 -1.14
N GLY A 36 -9.84 6.79 -0.21
CA GLY A 36 -10.84 7.48 0.62
C GLY A 36 -10.25 8.38 1.71
N PHE A 37 -8.92 8.55 1.73
CA PHE A 37 -8.20 9.32 2.74
C PHE A 37 -6.89 9.87 2.18
N ASP A 38 -6.40 10.97 2.78
CA ASP A 38 -5.09 11.52 2.44
C ASP A 38 -3.95 10.70 3.03
N MET A 39 -2.98 10.35 2.18
CA MET A 39 -1.70 9.72 2.54
C MET A 39 -0.71 10.76 3.06
N ASP A 40 -1.13 11.57 4.03
CA ASP A 40 -0.27 12.60 4.59
C ASP A 40 0.76 11.94 5.53
N ASP A 41 2.04 12.03 5.17
CA ASP A 41 3.18 11.35 5.83
C ASP A 41 3.18 11.50 7.36
N LYS A 42 2.64 12.61 7.88
CA LYS A 42 2.53 12.87 9.32
C LYS A 42 1.57 11.92 10.04
N ARG A 43 0.47 11.52 9.41
CA ARG A 43 -0.51 10.58 10.01
C ARG A 43 0.05 9.16 10.05
N LEU A 44 0.84 8.82 9.05
CA LEU A 44 1.44 7.50 8.88
C LEU A 44 2.66 7.32 9.80
N ARG A 45 3.52 8.33 9.94
CA ARG A 45 4.60 8.34 10.96
C ARG A 45 4.05 8.22 12.38
N ARG A 46 2.87 8.79 12.66
CA ARG A 46 2.19 8.65 13.96
C ARG A 46 1.66 7.24 14.24
N ALA A 47 1.45 6.43 13.20
CA ALA A 47 1.05 5.03 13.36
C ALA A 47 2.20 4.11 13.80
N GLY A 48 3.40 4.68 14.03
CA GLY A 48 4.60 3.95 14.39
C GLY A 48 5.21 3.21 13.21
N LEU A 49 4.96 3.70 11.98
CA LEU A 49 5.56 3.16 10.77
C LEU A 49 6.91 3.83 10.53
N ASP A 50 7.98 3.05 10.59
CA ASP A 50 9.33 3.52 10.27
C ASP A 50 9.48 3.72 8.75
N TYR A 51 10.34 4.65 8.35
CA TYR A 51 10.53 5.02 6.93
C TYR A 51 10.94 3.82 6.05
N HIS A 52 11.58 2.80 6.63
CA HIS A 52 11.92 1.55 5.93
C HIS A 52 10.69 0.68 5.63
N GLU A 53 9.64 0.74 6.46
CA GLU A 53 8.39 0.01 6.25
C GLU A 53 7.59 0.56 5.06
N TYR A 54 7.93 1.78 4.60
CA TYR A 54 7.37 2.42 3.41
C TYR A 54 8.05 2.06 2.10
N ALA A 55 9.25 1.46 2.13
CA ALA A 55 10.06 1.28 0.93
C ALA A 55 9.41 0.35 -0.11
N THR A 56 8.44 -0.47 0.30
CA THR A 56 7.74 -1.44 -0.56
C THR A 56 6.31 -1.04 -0.93
N LEU A 57 5.87 0.17 -0.56
CA LEU A 57 4.54 0.71 -0.89
C LEU A 57 4.56 1.44 -2.24
N GLN A 58 3.63 1.11 -3.12
CA GLN A 58 3.43 1.79 -4.40
C GLN A 58 1.97 2.22 -4.57
N ARG A 59 1.75 3.38 -5.20
CA ARG A 59 0.42 3.87 -5.57
C ARG A 59 0.24 3.81 -7.08
N HIS A 60 -0.96 3.47 -7.52
CA HIS A 60 -1.34 3.35 -8.92
C HIS A 60 -2.65 4.09 -9.18
N ALA A 61 -2.75 4.72 -10.35
CA ALA A 61 -3.97 5.44 -10.76
C ALA A 61 -5.17 4.48 -10.94
N ASP A 62 -4.91 3.26 -11.41
CA ASP A 62 -5.90 2.23 -11.65
C ASP A 62 -5.29 0.82 -11.52
N LEU A 63 -6.16 -0.19 -11.53
CA LEU A 63 -5.74 -1.59 -11.40
C LEU A 63 -4.93 -2.06 -12.61
N ALA A 64 -5.21 -1.56 -13.81
CA ALA A 64 -4.50 -1.97 -15.02
C ALA A 64 -3.02 -1.58 -14.94
N SER A 65 -2.74 -0.33 -14.55
CA SER A 65 -1.40 0.20 -14.31
C SER A 65 -0.65 -0.60 -13.25
N CYS A 66 -1.34 -1.01 -12.19
CA CYS A 66 -0.76 -1.89 -11.17
C CYS A 66 -0.37 -3.24 -11.75
N LEU A 67 -1.27 -3.91 -12.47
CA LEU A 67 -1.01 -5.24 -13.03
C LEU A 67 0.09 -5.23 -14.10
N GLU A 68 0.16 -4.16 -14.89
CA GLU A 68 1.25 -3.94 -15.87
C GLU A 68 2.59 -3.78 -15.15
N SER A 69 2.66 -2.99 -14.08
CA SER A 69 3.88 -2.82 -13.28
C SER A 69 4.38 -4.12 -12.65
N LEU A 70 3.47 -5.07 -12.40
CA LEU A 70 3.76 -6.39 -11.85
C LEU A 70 4.07 -7.45 -12.91
N GLY A 71 4.00 -7.12 -14.20
CA GLY A 71 4.23 -8.05 -15.30
C GLY A 71 3.12 -9.09 -15.49
N HIS A 72 1.87 -8.70 -15.24
CA HIS A 72 0.67 -9.57 -15.30
C HIS A 72 0.82 -10.86 -14.46
N PRO A 73 0.89 -10.71 -13.12
CA PRO A 73 0.93 -11.85 -12.23
C PRO A 73 -0.33 -12.73 -12.42
N ARG A 74 -0.14 -14.05 -12.31
CA ARG A 74 -1.19 -15.06 -12.45
C ARG A 74 -2.09 -15.14 -11.22
#